data_AF-A0A3N1GWD8-F1
#
_entry.id   AF-A0A3N1GWD8-F1
#
_cell.length_a   1.000
_cell.length_b   1.000
_cell.length_c   1.000
_cell.angle_alpha   90.00
_cell.angle_beta   90.00
_cell.angle_gamma   90.00
#
_symmetry.space_group_name_H-M   'P 1'
#
loop_
_entity.id
_entity.type
_entity.pdbx_description
1 polymer ?
#
loop_
_entity_poly.entity_id
_entity_poly.type
_entity_poly.pdbx_seq_one_letter_code
_entity_poly.pdbx_strand_id
1 'polypeptide(L)' 'MDTAYAPMHVTVLGDYLGIHLFEVTDDHVRESSQRNYTAKLSLKPIRRLFEEVDMTERVLTLARDVDGDYWLSIE' A
#
# COMPACT_ATOMS: atom_id res chain seq x y z
N MET A 1 -5.73 5.55 17.68
CA MET A 1 -5.50 5.40 16.24
C MET A 1 -4.09 4.91 16.16
N ASP A 2 -3.94 3.62 15.90
CA ASP A 2 -2.63 2.98 15.94
C ASP A 2 -2.03 3.07 14.54
N THR A 3 -0.86 3.69 14.47
CA THR A 3 -0.08 3.82 13.24
C THR A 3 1.08 2.85 13.32
N ALA A 4 1.21 2.02 12.30
CA ALA A 4 2.36 1.15 12.08
C ALA A 4 3.09 1.58 10.80
N TYR A 5 4.37 1.24 10.71
CA TYR A 5 5.15 1.40 9.50
C TYR A 5 5.53 0.03 8.96
N ALA A 6 5.20 -0.23 7.70
CA ALA A 6 5.48 -1.50 7.04
C ALA A 6 6.48 -1.28 5.90
N PRO A 7 7.68 -1.89 5.96
CA PRO A 7 8.59 -1.89 4.81
C PRO A 7 7.99 -2.78 3.72
N MET A 8 7.95 -2.26 2.49
CA MET A 8 7.41 -2.99 1.35
C MET A 8 8.35 -2.88 0.15
N HIS A 9 8.58 -3.99 -0.53
CA HIS A 9 9.17 -4.03 -1.86
C HIS A 9 8.18 -3.42 -2.85
N VAL A 10 8.60 -2.41 -3.61
CA VAL A 10 7.69 -1.67 -4.50
C VAL A 10 8.07 -1.86 -5.95
N THR A 11 7.08 -2.24 -6.76
CA THR A 11 7.16 -2.29 -8.22
C THR A 11 6.04 -1.44 -8.81
N VAL A 12 6.37 -0.59 -9.79
CA VAL A 12 5.38 0.25 -10.48
C VAL A 12 5.61 0.12 -11.97
N LEU A 13 4.61 -0.34 -12.71
CA LEU A 13 4.65 -0.55 -14.16
C LEU A 13 5.85 -1.41 -14.59
N GLY A 14 6.12 -2.47 -13.83
CA GLY A 14 7.28 -3.36 -14.04
C GLY A 14 8.62 -2.86 -13.49
N ASP A 15 8.75 -1.59 -13.05
CA ASP A 15 9.99 -1.05 -12.51
C ASP A 15 10.09 -1.25 -10.98
N TYR A 16 11.14 -1.92 -10.52
CA TYR A 16 11.42 -2.07 -9.09
C TYR A 16 12.05 -0.80 -8.52
N LEU A 17 11.39 -0.22 -7.51
CA LEU A 17 11.75 1.07 -6.92
C LEU A 17 12.45 0.94 -5.56
N GLY A 18 12.75 -0.28 -5.13
CA GLY A 18 13.36 -0.55 -3.82
C GLY A 18 12.34 -0.83 -2.72
N ILE A 19 12.82 -0.80 -1.49
CA ILE A 19 12.00 -0.96 -0.29
C ILE A 19 11.60 0.42 0.22
N HIS A 20 10.30 0.64 0.38
CA HIS A 20 9.74 1.87 0.92
C HIS A 20 8.98 1.59 2.21
N LEU A 21 9.02 2.56 3.12
CA LEU A 21 8.33 2.46 4.40
C LEU A 21 6.96 3.13 4.29
N PHE A 22 5.89 2.34 4.36
CA PHE A 22 4.53 2.85 4.27
C PHE A 22 3.90 3.01 5.65
N GLU A 23 3.26 4.16 5.84
CA GLU A 23 2.40 4.41 7.00
C GLU A 23 1.08 3.66 6.79
N VAL A 24 0.79 2.72 7.70
CA VAL A 24 -0.45 1.96 7.75
C VAL A 24 -1.19 2.36 9.02
N THR A 25 -2.43 2.82 8.86
CA THR A 25 -3.24 3.23 10.00
C THR A 25 -4.49 2.38 10.11
N ASP A 26 -4.76 1.87 11.31
CA ASP A 26 -6.03 1.20 11.61
C ASP A 26 -7.11 2.28 11.78
N ASP A 27 -8.11 2.28 10.88
CA ASP A 27 -9.27 3.14 10.97
C ASP A 27 -10.53 2.30 11.20
N HIS A 28 -11.06 2.37 12.41
CA HIS A 28 -12.30 1.72 12.78
C HIS A 28 -13.49 2.50 12.22
N VAL A 29 -13.92 2.17 11.00
CA VAL A 29 -15.18 2.72 10.47
C VAL A 29 -16.35 2.10 11.23
N ARG A 30 -16.95 2.89 12.11
CA ARG A 30 -17.92 2.49 13.15
C ARG A 30 -19.34 2.18 12.65
N GLU A 31 -19.52 1.83 11.38
CA GLU A 31 -20.87 1.69 10.78
C GLU A 31 -21.29 0.27 10.36
N SER A 32 -20.42 -0.73 10.40
CA SER A 32 -20.85 -2.12 10.19
C SER A 32 -20.67 -2.93 11.46
N SER A 33 -21.73 -3.64 11.87
CA SER A 33 -21.71 -4.72 12.89
C SER A 33 -20.78 -5.90 12.53
N GLN A 34 -19.95 -5.73 11.51
CA GLN A 34 -18.84 -6.60 11.10
C GLN A 34 -17.54 -5.83 11.38
N ARG A 35 -16.59 -6.49 12.05
CA ARG A 35 -15.24 -5.94 12.25
C ARG A 35 -14.52 -5.88 10.90
N ASN A 36 -14.85 -4.89 10.09
CA ASN A 36 -14.11 -4.55 8.89
C ASN A 36 -12.91 -3.73 9.35
N TYR A 37 -11.75 -4.40 9.43
CA TYR A 37 -10.47 -3.73 9.64
C TYR A 37 -10.10 -3.03 8.34
N THR A 38 -10.41 -1.74 8.23
CA THR A 38 -10.02 -0.92 7.09
C THR A 38 -8.68 -0.29 7.42
N ALA A 39 -7.60 -0.87 6.89
CA ALA A 39 -6.28 -0.26 6.98
C ALA A 39 -6.13 0.79 5.87
N LYS A 40 -5.79 2.03 6.22
CA LYS A 40 -5.42 3.07 5.26
C LYS A 40 -3.93 2.94 4.95
N LEU A 41 -3.57 2.84 3.66
CA LEU A 41 -2.19 2.83 3.18
C LEU A 41 -1.82 4.22 2.64
N SER A 42 -0.79 4.85 3.21
CA SER A 42 -0.32 6.15 2.74
C SER A 42 0.69 6.02 1.60
N LEU A 43 0.30 6.36 0.37
CA LEU A 43 1.17 6.29 -0.81
C LEU A 43 2.22 7.41 -0.90
N LYS A 44 2.47 8.17 0.18
CA LYS A 44 3.47 9.26 0.22
C LYS A 44 4.83 8.88 -0.42
N PRO A 45 5.42 7.69 -0.18
CA PRO A 45 6.72 7.35 -0.77
C PRO A 45 6.74 7.32 -2.31
N ILE A 46 5.59 7.03 -2.93
CA ILE A 46 5.46 6.92 -4.39
C ILE A 46 4.53 7.96 -5.01
N ARG A 47 4.12 8.96 -4.22
CA ARG A 47 3.17 10.00 -4.64
C ARG A 47 3.57 10.69 -5.95
N ARG A 48 4.86 10.96 -6.11
CA ARG A 48 5.38 11.62 -7.32
C ARG A 48 5.06 10.84 -8.60
N LEU A 49 5.04 9.51 -8.54
CA LEU A 49 4.70 8.67 -9.70
C LEU A 49 3.24 8.81 -10.10
N PHE A 50 2.33 8.93 -9.11
CA PHE A 50 0.92 9.21 -9.36
C PHE A 50 0.67 10.61 -9.91
N GLU A 51 1.62 11.55 -9.73
CA GLU A 51 1.56 12.89 -10.30
C GLU A 51 2.13 12.94 -11.72
N GLU A 52 3.09 12.08 -12.04
CA GLU A 52 3.79 12.03 -13.33
C GLU A 52 3.17 11.04 -14.33
N VAL A 53 2.40 10.05 -13.86
CA VAL A 53 1.85 8.96 -14.67
C VAL A 53 0.37 8.77 -14.43
N ASP A 54 -0.39 8.53 -15.50
CA ASP A 54 -1.80 8.16 -15.41
C ASP A 54 -1.96 6.74 -14.84
N MET A 55 -2.58 6.67 -13.68
CA MET A 55 -2.84 5.42 -12.95
C MET A 55 -4.28 4.91 -13.13
N THR A 56 -5.05 5.51 -14.05
CA THR A 56 -6.42 5.07 -14.35
C THR A 56 -6.42 3.63 -14.87
N GLU A 57 -7.35 2.81 -14.37
CA GLU A 57 -7.47 1.36 -14.66
C GLU A 57 -6.29 0.48 -14.22
N ARG A 58 -5.27 1.05 -13.56
CA ARG A 58 -4.15 0.28 -13.01
C ARG A 58 -4.57 -0.52 -11.78
N VAL A 59 -4.00 -1.71 -11.64
CA VAL A 59 -4.29 -2.64 -10.55
C VAL A 59 -3.24 -2.49 -9.45
N LEU A 60 -3.68 -2.12 -8.25
CA LEU A 60 -2.85 -2.14 -7.06
C LEU A 60 -2.95 -3.50 -6.38
N THR A 61 -1.82 -4.19 -6.24
CA THR A 61 -1.71 -5.49 -5.60
C THR A 61 -0.83 -5.39 -4.37
N LEU A 62 -1.34 -5.85 -3.22
CA LEU A 62 -0.58 -6.05 -2.01
C LEU A 62 -0.43 -7.55 -1.76
N ALA A 63 0.80 -8.02 -1.65
CA ALA A 63 1.11 -9.41 -1.37
C ALA A 63 2.05 -9.53 -0.17
N ARG A 64 1.98 -10.67 0.50
CA ARG A 64 2.98 -11.10 1.48
C ARG A 64 3.57 -12.40 0.97
N ASP A 65 4.88 -12.47 0.87
CA ASP A 65 5.55 -13.69 0.44
C ASP A 65 5.73 -14.69 1.60
N VAL A 66 6.36 -15.83 1.28
CA VAL A 66 6.60 -16.92 2.24
C VAL A 66 7.63 -16.57 3.30
N ASP A 67 8.54 -15.65 3.00
CA ASP A 67 9.59 -15.17 3.92
C ASP A 67 9.03 -14.09 4.87
N GLY A 68 7.85 -13.57 4.52
CA GLY A 68 7.08 -12.63 5.32
C GLY A 68 7.23 -11.19 4.87
N ASP A 69 7.96 -10.93 3.79
CA ASP A 69 8.13 -9.61 3.21
C ASP A 69 6.84 -9.19 2.48
N TYR A 70 6.61 -7.87 2.50
CA TYR A 70 5.46 -7.27 1.86
C TYR A 70 5.84 -6.70 0.50
N TRP A 71 4.97 -6.91 -0.48
CA TRP A 71 5.13 -6.44 -1.85
C TRP A 71 3.95 -5.56 -2.24
N LEU A 72 4.25 -4.39 -2.79
CA LEU A 72 3.29 -3.48 -3.41
C LEU A 72 3.60 -3.39 -4.90
N SER A 73 2.67 -3.84 -5.73
CA SER A 73 2.78 -3.74 -7.20
C SER A 73 1.64 -2.91 -7.78
N ILE A 74 1.95 -2.05 -8.74
CA ILE A 74 0.96 -1.28 -9.50
C ILE A 74 1.20 -1.55 -10.99
N GLU A 75 0.22 -2.11 -11.69
CA GLU A 75 0.33 -2.56 -13.10
C GLU A 75 -0.82 -2.06 -13.98
#